data_AF-A0AAD0YGC2-F1
#
_entry.id   AF-A0AAD0YGC2-F1
#
_cell.length_a   1.000
_cell.length_b   1.000
_cell.length_c   1.000
_cell.angle_alpha   90.00
_cell.angle_beta   90.00
_cell.angle_gamma   90.00
#
_symmetry.space_group_name_H-M   'P 1'
#
loop_
_entity.id
_entity.type
_entity.pdbx_description
1 polymer ?
#
loop_
_entity_poly.entity_id
_entity_poly.type
_entity_poly.pdbx_seq_one_letter_code
_entity_poly.pdbx_strand_id
1 'polypeptide(L)'
;MTKSPSTLGIILFIATMIVFFVVYTFFSGINYFDISLKANAFVLPILYAGAAFWSVKTYWNNHRVVTFKEAFKRAFVPMFIGGILSIFSIYAFLNFADTDAKKLLNYQYVQRQKSELDTEYTSARKILKHQKDIDELDEKYKERVQSFSPEAVKGKDMLTASHFSGYFAAILIFYVVLSVFFGAFFRTRSIYQPEETNQD
;
A
#
# COMPACT_ATOMS: atom_id res chain seq x y z
N MET A 1 -4.70 -6.29 -29.21
CA MET A 1 -5.00 -7.46 -28.35
C MET A 1 -5.14 -7.01 -26.89
N THR A 2 -6.27 -7.30 -26.24
CA THR A 2 -6.44 -7.07 -24.79
C THR A 2 -5.59 -8.08 -24.03
N LYS A 3 -4.55 -7.63 -23.30
CA LYS A 3 -3.76 -8.52 -22.44
C LYS A 3 -4.64 -9.16 -21.37
N SER A 4 -4.32 -10.38 -20.96
CA SER A 4 -5.03 -11.02 -19.86
C SER A 4 -4.80 -10.23 -18.55
N PRO A 5 -5.76 -10.21 -17.61
CA PRO A 5 -5.58 -9.51 -16.34
C PRO A 5 -4.40 -10.07 -15.54
N SER A 6 -4.19 -11.38 -15.62
CA SER A 6 -3.07 -12.06 -14.97
C SER A 6 -1.73 -11.65 -15.57
N THR A 7 -1.65 -11.49 -16.89
CA THR A 7 -0.44 -10.99 -17.55
C THR A 7 -0.11 -9.57 -17.10
N LEU A 8 -1.12 -8.69 -16.98
CA LEU A 8 -0.92 -7.35 -16.42
C LEU A 8 -0.50 -7.40 -14.95
N GLY A 9 -1.00 -8.37 -14.17
CA GLY A 9 -0.55 -8.61 -12.81
C GLY A 9 0.93 -8.99 -12.72
N ILE A 10 1.43 -9.85 -13.61
CA ILE A 10 2.86 -10.20 -13.68
C ILE A 10 3.71 -8.98 -14.06
N ILE A 11 3.26 -8.18 -15.03
CA ILE A 11 3.95 -6.92 -15.39
C ILE A 11 3.98 -5.96 -14.21
N LEU A 12 2.86 -5.84 -13.49
CA LEU A 12 2.75 -5.00 -12.29
C LEU A 12 3.66 -5.48 -11.17
N PHE A 13 3.79 -6.81 -10.98
CA PHE A 13 4.76 -7.41 -10.07
C PHE A 13 6.18 -6.99 -10.45
N ILE A 14 6.60 -7.18 -11.70
CA ILE A 14 7.95 -6.80 -12.17
C ILE A 14 8.20 -5.30 -11.94
N ALA A 15 7.24 -4.45 -12.31
CA ALA A 15 7.34 -3.01 -12.10
C ALA A 15 7.47 -2.64 -10.61
N THR A 16 6.71 -3.30 -9.74
CA THR A 16 6.79 -3.11 -8.28
C THR A 16 8.15 -3.54 -7.74
N MET A 17 8.68 -4.67 -8.20
CA MET A 17 10.00 -5.14 -7.82
C MET A 17 11.11 -4.22 -8.30
N ILE A 18 11.00 -3.63 -9.49
CA ILE A 18 11.93 -2.60 -9.96
C ILE A 18 11.90 -1.39 -9.02
N VAL A 19 10.70 -0.88 -8.66
CA VAL A 19 10.58 0.22 -7.70
C VAL A 19 11.23 -0.14 -6.36
N PHE A 20 10.95 -1.34 -5.84
CA PHE A 20 11.56 -1.83 -4.62
C PHE A 20 13.10 -1.84 -4.71
N PHE A 21 13.67 -2.44 -5.77
CA PHE A 21 15.12 -2.54 -5.93
C PHE A 21 15.78 -1.20 -6.21
N VAL A 22 15.11 -0.25 -6.87
CA VAL A 22 15.60 1.12 -7.01
C VAL A 22 15.66 1.80 -5.64
N VAL A 23 14.60 1.70 -4.83
CA VAL A 23 14.59 2.26 -3.48
C VAL A 23 15.66 1.59 -2.61
N TYR A 24 15.77 0.27 -2.67
CA TYR A 24 16.77 -0.49 -1.96
C TYR A 24 18.20 -0.15 -2.39
N THR A 25 18.51 -0.08 -3.69
CA THR A 25 19.89 0.11 -4.17
C THR A 25 20.38 1.53 -3.96
N PHE A 26 19.53 2.53 -4.22
CA PHE A 26 19.95 3.93 -4.21
C PHE A 26 19.64 4.66 -2.90
N PHE A 27 18.77 4.10 -2.05
CA PHE A 27 18.25 4.80 -0.87
C PHE A 27 18.29 3.96 0.42
N SER A 28 19.00 2.83 0.47
CA SER A 28 19.22 2.00 1.68
C SER A 28 20.19 2.61 2.71
N GLY A 29 20.15 3.93 2.89
CA GLY A 29 20.95 4.68 3.85
C GLY A 29 20.14 5.16 5.05
N ILE A 30 20.52 6.33 5.58
CA ILE A 30 19.96 6.92 6.82
C ILE A 30 18.44 7.15 6.75
N ASN A 31 17.90 7.40 5.56
CA ASN A 31 16.48 7.70 5.35
C ASN A 31 15.70 6.55 4.69
N TYR A 32 16.22 5.32 4.76
CA TYR A 32 15.65 4.18 4.02
C TYR A 32 14.18 3.91 4.35
N PHE A 33 13.82 3.92 5.64
CA PHE A 33 12.44 3.73 6.10
C PHE A 33 11.51 4.83 5.59
N ASP A 34 11.90 6.10 5.71
CA ASP A 34 11.07 7.24 5.29
C ASP A 34 10.86 7.28 3.77
N ILE A 35 11.92 7.01 2.99
CA ILE A 35 11.83 6.94 1.53
C ILE A 35 10.97 5.75 1.10
N SER A 36 11.13 4.60 1.76
CA SER A 36 10.28 3.42 1.51
C SER A 36 8.81 3.73 1.81
N LEU A 37 8.51 4.43 2.91
CA LEU A 37 7.15 4.86 3.26
C LEU A 37 6.57 5.77 2.16
N LYS A 38 7.34 6.77 1.72
CA LYS A 38 6.92 7.70 0.64
C LYS A 38 6.70 6.98 -0.69
N ALA A 39 7.57 6.05 -1.06
CA ALA A 39 7.37 5.23 -2.26
C ALA A 39 6.08 4.41 -2.19
N ASN A 40 5.81 3.78 -1.04
CA ASN A 40 4.56 3.04 -0.81
C ASN A 40 3.31 3.94 -0.77
N ALA A 41 3.43 5.19 -0.33
CA ALA A 41 2.31 6.13 -0.23
C ALA A 41 1.98 6.87 -1.54
N PHE A 42 2.99 7.14 -2.38
CA PHE A 42 2.81 7.99 -3.56
C PHE A 42 3.15 7.31 -4.89
N VAL A 43 4.13 6.41 -4.92
CA VAL A 43 4.53 5.74 -6.18
C VAL A 43 3.66 4.53 -6.44
N LEU A 44 3.55 3.62 -5.47
CA LEU A 44 2.81 2.37 -5.66
C LEU A 44 1.31 2.57 -5.90
N PRO A 45 0.58 3.47 -5.20
CA PRO A 45 -0.85 3.65 -5.45
C PRO A 45 -1.11 4.14 -6.88
N ILE A 46 -0.28 5.03 -7.41
CA ILE A 46 -0.37 5.50 -8.80
C ILE A 46 -0.08 4.35 -9.77
N LEU A 47 0.97 3.58 -9.53
CA LEU A 47 1.33 2.43 -10.36
C LEU A 47 0.20 1.39 -10.43
N TYR A 48 -0.36 1.02 -9.28
CA TYR A 48 -1.43 0.02 -9.17
C TYR A 48 -2.75 0.54 -9.76
N ALA A 49 -3.12 1.78 -9.47
CA ALA A 49 -4.30 2.40 -10.05
C ALA A 49 -4.18 2.56 -11.57
N GLY A 50 -3.01 2.94 -12.07
CA GLY A 50 -2.72 3.04 -13.50
C GLY A 50 -2.82 1.71 -14.22
N ALA A 51 -2.26 0.64 -13.65
CA ALA A 51 -2.37 -0.71 -14.20
C ALA A 51 -3.82 -1.23 -14.20
N ALA A 52 -4.56 -0.98 -13.12
CA ALA A 52 -5.98 -1.32 -13.02
C ALA A 52 -6.81 -0.55 -14.05
N PHE A 53 -6.63 0.78 -14.14
CA PHE A 53 -7.28 1.63 -15.13
C PHE A 53 -7.00 1.15 -16.55
N TRP A 54 -5.73 0.89 -16.89
CA TRP A 54 -5.34 0.42 -18.20
C TRP A 54 -6.00 -0.93 -18.54
N SER A 55 -6.01 -1.87 -17.59
CA SER A 55 -6.65 -3.17 -17.73
C SER A 55 -8.15 -3.05 -18.05
N VAL A 56 -8.86 -2.24 -17.27
CA VAL A 56 -10.31 -2.04 -17.43
C VAL A 56 -10.61 -1.25 -18.70
N LYS A 57 -9.89 -0.15 -18.95
CA LYS A 57 -10.10 0.72 -20.12
C LYS A 57 -9.86 -0.02 -21.42
N THR A 58 -8.80 -0.82 -21.50
CA THR A 58 -8.51 -1.64 -22.68
C THR A 58 -9.60 -2.67 -22.92
N TYR A 59 -10.12 -3.30 -21.86
CA TYR A 59 -11.25 -4.23 -21.99
C TYR A 59 -12.51 -3.50 -22.47
N TRP A 60 -12.84 -2.37 -21.85
CA TRP A 60 -14.02 -1.57 -22.15
C TRP A 60 -14.02 -1.03 -23.59
N ASN A 61 -12.89 -0.54 -24.09
CA ASN A 61 -12.79 -0.07 -25.48
C ASN A 61 -13.01 -1.20 -26.51
N ASN A 62 -12.75 -2.45 -26.13
CA ASN A 62 -12.77 -3.59 -27.06
C ASN A 62 -14.04 -4.46 -26.93
N HIS A 63 -14.98 -4.10 -26.06
CA HIS A 63 -16.21 -4.86 -25.84
C HIS A 63 -17.43 -3.92 -25.88
N ARG A 64 -18.47 -4.33 -26.62
CA ARG A 64 -19.70 -3.53 -26.76
C ARG A 64 -20.48 -3.40 -25.44
N VAL A 65 -20.47 -4.46 -24.64
CA VAL A 65 -21.15 -4.52 -23.35
C VAL A 65 -20.15 -4.99 -22.30
N VAL A 66 -20.06 -4.24 -21.20
CA VAL A 66 -19.22 -4.58 -20.06
C VAL A 66 -20.08 -4.59 -18.80
N THR A 67 -20.12 -5.73 -18.13
CA THR A 67 -20.79 -5.88 -16.84
C THR A 67 -19.93 -5.34 -15.70
N PHE A 68 -20.57 -4.99 -14.57
CA PHE A 68 -19.86 -4.61 -13.35
C PHE A 68 -18.83 -5.67 -12.94
N LYS A 69 -19.21 -6.96 -12.99
CA LYS A 69 -18.35 -8.08 -12.60
C LYS A 69 -17.09 -8.16 -13.47
N GLU A 70 -17.21 -7.91 -14.77
CA GLU A 70 -16.06 -7.91 -15.68
C GLU A 70 -15.14 -6.73 -15.43
N ALA A 71 -15.68 -5.52 -15.30
CA ALA A 71 -14.89 -4.34 -14.97
C ALA A 71 -14.20 -4.46 -13.60
N PHE A 72 -14.91 -4.96 -12.59
CA PHE A 72 -14.35 -5.28 -11.28
C PHE A 72 -13.20 -6.29 -11.39
N LYS A 73 -13.42 -7.42 -12.06
CA LYS A 73 -12.39 -8.46 -12.22
C LYS A 73 -11.16 -7.93 -12.98
N ARG A 74 -11.38 -7.08 -13.98
CA ARG A 74 -10.32 -6.46 -14.78
C ARG A 74 -9.47 -5.49 -13.95
N ALA A 75 -10.03 -4.80 -12.96
CA ALA A 75 -9.27 -3.99 -12.02
C ALA A 75 -8.59 -4.84 -10.93
N PHE A 76 -9.34 -5.76 -10.31
CA PHE A 76 -8.92 -6.48 -9.12
C PHE A 76 -7.78 -7.47 -9.40
N VAL A 77 -7.92 -8.30 -10.43
CA VAL A 77 -7.00 -9.42 -10.67
C VAL A 77 -5.54 -8.97 -10.92
N PRO A 78 -5.27 -7.94 -11.74
CA PRO A 78 -3.89 -7.44 -11.91
C PRO A 78 -3.30 -6.92 -10.60
N MET A 79 -4.07 -6.13 -9.83
CA MET A 79 -3.61 -5.59 -8.55
C MET A 79 -3.37 -6.69 -7.53
N PHE A 80 -4.25 -7.68 -7.44
CA PHE A 80 -4.12 -8.81 -6.54
C PHE A 80 -2.86 -9.63 -6.85
N ILE A 81 -2.68 -10.05 -8.10
CA ILE A 81 -1.52 -10.84 -8.52
C ILE A 81 -0.22 -10.03 -8.37
N GLY A 82 -0.21 -8.78 -8.83
CA GLY A 82 0.95 -7.89 -8.69
C GLY A 82 1.31 -7.68 -7.23
N GLY A 83 0.32 -7.36 -6.40
CA GLY A 83 0.48 -7.08 -4.98
C GLY A 83 0.96 -8.28 -4.19
N ILE A 84 0.30 -9.43 -4.34
CA ILE A 84 0.66 -10.64 -3.58
C ILE A 84 2.07 -11.10 -3.94
N LEU A 85 2.42 -11.19 -5.22
CA LEU A 85 3.76 -11.62 -5.63
C LEU A 85 4.83 -10.66 -5.12
N SER A 86 4.58 -9.35 -5.18
CA SER A 86 5.53 -8.33 -4.72
C SER A 86 5.75 -8.41 -3.22
N ILE A 87 4.65 -8.45 -2.45
CA ILE A 87 4.69 -8.42 -0.99
C ILE A 87 5.39 -9.68 -0.44
N PHE A 88 5.08 -10.86 -0.97
CA PHE A 88 5.78 -12.09 -0.59
C PHE A 88 7.26 -12.08 -1.00
N SER A 89 7.59 -11.54 -2.18
CA SER A 89 8.99 -11.45 -2.63
C SER A 89 9.81 -10.50 -1.77
N ILE A 90 9.27 -9.33 -1.44
CA ILE A 90 9.91 -8.35 -0.56
C ILE A 90 10.07 -8.92 0.85
N TYR A 91 9.03 -9.58 1.36
CA TYR A 91 9.11 -10.27 2.65
C TYR A 91 10.21 -11.33 2.68
N ALA A 92 10.26 -12.20 1.65
CA ALA A 92 11.28 -13.23 1.55
C ALA A 92 12.69 -12.63 1.42
N PHE A 93 12.85 -11.58 0.60
CA PHE A 93 14.12 -10.88 0.44
C PHE A 93 14.63 -10.31 1.76
N LEU A 94 13.80 -9.55 2.49
CA LEU A 94 14.21 -8.91 3.75
C LEU A 94 14.37 -9.90 4.91
N ASN A 95 13.70 -11.06 4.88
CA ASN A 95 13.83 -12.06 5.94
C ASN A 95 14.95 -13.08 5.69
N PHE A 96 15.29 -13.38 4.43
CA PHE A 96 16.21 -14.47 4.11
C PHE A 96 17.41 -14.07 3.26
N ALA A 97 17.30 -13.03 2.42
CA ALA A 97 18.41 -12.60 1.55
C ALA A 97 19.23 -11.47 2.18
N ASP A 98 18.58 -10.43 2.70
CA ASP A 98 19.24 -9.28 3.33
C ASP A 98 18.61 -8.93 4.69
N THR A 99 19.07 -9.64 5.71
CA THR A 99 18.60 -9.41 7.09
C THR A 99 19.13 -8.12 7.69
N ASP A 100 20.18 -7.52 7.12
CA ASP A 100 20.75 -6.27 7.63
C ASP A 100 19.93 -5.07 7.18
N ALA A 101 19.43 -5.06 5.94
CA ALA A 101 18.42 -4.11 5.49
C ALA A 101 17.16 -4.16 6.36
N LYS A 102 16.72 -5.36 6.74
CA LYS A 102 15.62 -5.53 7.70
C LYS A 102 15.95 -4.94 9.07
N LYS A 103 17.14 -5.18 9.63
CA LYS A 103 17.56 -4.57 10.91
C LYS A 103 17.59 -3.05 10.82
N LEU A 104 18.09 -2.50 9.71
CA LEU A 104 18.13 -1.06 9.46
C LEU A 104 16.73 -0.45 9.43
N LEU A 105 15.79 -1.08 8.71
CA LEU A 105 14.39 -0.64 8.68
C LEU A 105 13.76 -0.65 10.07
N ASN A 106 13.94 -1.75 10.81
CA ASN A 106 13.44 -1.87 12.20
C ASN A 106 14.02 -0.78 13.11
N TYR A 107 15.33 -0.55 13.04
CA TYR A 107 15.98 0.50 13.81
C TYR A 107 15.41 1.89 13.47
N GLN A 108 15.32 2.23 12.17
CA GLN A 108 14.83 3.54 11.73
C GLN A 108 13.37 3.77 12.08
N TYR A 109 12.53 2.74 12.02
CA TYR A 109 11.14 2.83 12.46
C TYR A 109 11.01 3.16 13.94
N VAL A 110 11.76 2.46 14.79
CA VAL A 110 11.79 2.71 16.23
C VAL A 110 12.25 4.13 16.53
N GLN A 111 13.34 4.58 15.89
CA GLN A 111 13.85 5.93 16.06
C GLN A 111 12.85 7.00 15.62
N ARG A 112 12.20 6.79 14.47
CA ARG A 112 11.17 7.70 13.98
C ARG A 112 9.99 7.78 14.94
N GLN A 113 9.46 6.65 15.40
CA GLN A 113 8.33 6.63 16.34
C GLN A 113 8.66 7.33 17.66
N LYS A 114 9.88 7.14 18.17
CA LYS A 114 10.34 7.85 19.35
C LYS A 114 10.39 9.36 19.09
N SER A 115 10.98 9.78 17.97
CA SER A 115 11.05 11.20 17.59
C SER A 115 9.66 11.82 17.40
N GLU A 116 8.70 11.08 16.86
CA GLU A 116 7.30 11.51 16.70
C GLU A 116 6.63 11.68 18.07
N LEU A 117 6.82 10.73 18.99
CA LEU A 117 6.33 10.83 20.37
C LEU A 117 6.89 12.07 21.08
N ASP A 118 8.20 12.28 21.00
CA ASP A 118 8.87 13.42 21.63
C ASP A 118 8.35 14.76 21.09
N THR A 119 8.06 14.79 19.78
CA THR A 119 7.50 15.97 19.09
C THR A 119 6.07 16.23 19.51
N GLU A 120 5.23 15.18 19.56
CA GLU A 120 3.83 15.25 19.99
C GLU A 120 3.75 15.74 21.44
N TYR A 121 4.54 15.14 22.34
CA TYR A 121 4.65 15.53 23.73
C TYR A 121 5.05 17.00 23.89
N THR A 122 6.15 17.41 23.24
CA THR A 122 6.66 18.78 23.32
C THR A 122 5.66 19.79 22.78
N SER A 123 4.92 19.44 21.73
CA SER A 123 3.90 20.29 21.13
C SER A 123 2.66 20.40 22.02
N ALA A 124 2.16 19.28 22.54
CA ALA A 124 1.02 19.23 23.44
C ALA A 124 1.29 19.98 24.75
N ARG A 125 2.48 19.80 25.34
CA ARG A 125 2.87 20.47 26.59
C ARG A 125 2.92 21.99 26.48
N LYS A 126 3.17 22.54 25.29
CA LYS A 126 3.16 24.00 25.04
C LYS A 126 1.76 24.61 25.01
N ILE A 127 0.74 23.83 24.64
CA ILE A 127 -0.63 24.33 24.44
C ILE A 127 -1.55 24.07 25.63
N LEU A 128 -1.23 23.08 26.46
CA LEU A 128 -2.00 22.77 27.67
C LEU A 128 -1.80 23.84 28.74
N LYS A 129 -2.90 24.25 29.37
CA LYS A 129 -2.94 25.30 30.39
C LYS A 129 -3.25 24.79 31.79
N HIS A 130 -3.91 23.65 31.89
CA HIS A 130 -4.33 23.07 33.16
C HIS A 130 -3.27 22.10 33.66
N GLN A 131 -2.84 22.25 34.92
CA GLN A 131 -1.81 21.41 35.51
C GLN A 131 -2.18 19.92 35.46
N LYS A 132 -3.45 19.59 35.70
CA LYS A 132 -3.94 18.22 35.63
C LYS A 132 -3.70 17.55 34.27
N ASP A 133 -3.93 18.29 33.18
CA ASP A 133 -3.74 17.76 31.81
C ASP A 133 -2.25 17.62 31.48
N ILE A 134 -1.41 18.51 32.02
CA ILE A 134 0.05 18.44 31.90
C ILE A 134 0.58 17.21 32.65
N ASP A 135 0.09 16.97 33.87
CA ASP A 135 0.49 15.83 34.68
C ASP A 135 0.11 14.50 34.00
N GLU A 136 -1.12 14.41 33.45
CA GLU A 136 -1.57 13.24 32.69
C GLU A 136 -0.74 13.02 31.41
N LEU A 137 -0.39 14.11 30.70
CA LEU A 137 0.47 14.04 29.53
C LEU A 137 1.88 13.55 29.90
N ASP A 138 2.46 14.08 30.98
CA ASP A 138 3.79 13.70 31.48
C ASP A 138 3.82 12.22 31.89
N GLU A 139 2.76 11.72 32.54
CA GLU A 139 2.61 10.31 32.91
C GLU A 139 2.55 9.41 31.67
N LYS A 140 1.63 9.70 30.72
CA LYS A 140 1.51 8.94 29.47
C LYS A 140 2.79 8.94 28.64
N TYR A 141 3.48 10.07 28.58
CA TYR A 141 4.76 10.17 27.89
C TYR A 141 5.83 9.29 28.55
N LYS A 142 5.96 9.33 29.88
CA LYS A 142 6.90 8.46 30.62
C LYS A 142 6.62 6.98 30.39
N GLU A 143 5.36 6.57 30.45
CA GLU A 143 4.96 5.18 30.15
C GLU A 143 5.32 4.77 28.72
N ARG A 144 5.02 5.65 27.75
CA ARG A 144 5.22 5.33 26.33
C ARG A 144 6.69 5.35 25.93
N VAL A 145 7.50 6.26 26.47
CA VAL A 145 8.96 6.29 26.25
C VAL A 145 9.64 5.00 26.66
N GLN A 146 9.19 4.38 27.77
CA GLN A 146 9.74 3.09 28.23
C GLN A 146 9.56 1.98 27.18
N SER A 147 8.54 2.06 26.32
CA SER A 147 8.31 1.08 25.25
C SER A 147 9.36 1.12 24.13
N PHE A 148 10.24 2.12 24.14
CA PHE A 148 11.38 2.29 23.22
C PHE A 148 12.74 1.96 23.87
N SER A 149 12.77 1.46 25.12
CA SER A 149 14.02 1.01 25.74
C SER A 149 14.66 -0.12 24.93
N PRO A 150 16.00 -0.23 24.86
CA PRO A 150 16.68 -1.27 24.09
C PRO A 150 16.12 -2.68 24.34
N GLU A 151 15.74 -2.97 25.59
CA GLU A 151 15.15 -4.23 26.02
C GLU A 151 13.72 -4.41 25.47
N ALA A 152 12.89 -3.36 25.46
CA ALA A 152 11.51 -3.40 24.96
C ALA A 152 11.41 -3.42 23.43
N VAL A 153 12.43 -2.94 22.71
CA VAL A 153 12.53 -3.05 21.25
C VAL A 153 13.29 -4.28 20.77
N LYS A 154 13.97 -5.01 21.67
CA LYS A 154 14.63 -6.28 21.35
C LYS A 154 13.59 -7.35 21.00
N GLY A 155 13.28 -7.47 19.72
CA GLY A 155 12.26 -8.39 19.18
C GLY A 155 11.04 -7.71 18.57
N LYS A 156 10.95 -6.37 18.60
CA LYS A 156 9.97 -5.64 17.79
C LYS A 156 10.44 -5.61 16.35
N ASP A 157 9.83 -6.49 15.56
CA ASP A 157 10.12 -6.65 14.14
C ASP A 157 8.89 -6.24 13.32
N MET A 158 9.05 -5.23 12.46
CA MET A 158 7.95 -4.78 11.59
C MET A 158 7.61 -5.80 10.49
N LEU A 159 8.52 -6.75 10.24
CA LEU A 159 8.36 -7.79 9.23
C LEU A 159 8.05 -9.15 9.86
N THR A 160 7.35 -9.18 11.00
CA THR A 160 6.72 -10.44 11.47
C THR A 160 5.52 -10.80 10.61
N ALA A 161 5.17 -12.09 10.59
CA ALA A 161 4.00 -12.59 9.86
C ALA A 161 2.70 -11.87 10.28
N SER A 162 2.57 -11.47 11.54
CA SER A 162 1.39 -10.74 12.04
C SER A 162 1.28 -9.32 11.48
N HIS A 163 2.34 -8.51 11.60
CA HIS A 163 2.36 -7.16 11.04
C HIS A 163 2.23 -7.19 9.51
N PHE A 164 2.92 -8.12 8.87
CA PHE A 164 2.81 -8.40 7.45
C PHE A 164 1.36 -8.69 7.02
N SER A 165 0.66 -9.56 7.76
CA SER A 165 -0.73 -9.91 7.46
C SER A 165 -1.68 -8.71 7.61
N GLY A 166 -1.47 -7.88 8.64
CA GLY A 166 -2.24 -6.65 8.83
C GLY A 166 -2.05 -5.64 7.69
N TYR A 167 -0.79 -5.41 7.29
CA TYR A 167 -0.48 -4.53 6.15
C TYR A 167 -1.04 -5.07 4.83
N PHE A 168 -0.89 -6.37 4.60
CA PHE A 168 -1.46 -7.04 3.42
C PHE A 168 -2.98 -6.92 3.37
N ALA A 169 -3.67 -7.09 4.50
CA ALA A 169 -5.11 -6.91 4.59
C ALA A 169 -5.55 -5.48 4.22
N ALA A 170 -4.83 -4.45 4.69
CA ALA A 170 -5.10 -3.07 4.32
C ALA A 170 -4.96 -2.82 2.81
N ILE A 171 -3.93 -3.41 2.19
CA ILE A 171 -3.73 -3.36 0.73
C ILE A 171 -4.87 -4.05 -0.03
N LEU A 172 -5.33 -5.22 0.44
CA LEU A 172 -6.46 -5.91 -0.18
C LEU A 172 -7.75 -5.09 -0.12
N ILE A 173 -8.01 -4.43 1.01
CA ILE A 173 -9.16 -3.51 1.15
C ILE A 173 -9.05 -2.40 0.10
N PHE A 174 -7.88 -1.79 -0.05
CA PHE A 174 -7.63 -0.78 -1.09
C PHE A 174 -7.92 -1.32 -2.49
N TYR A 175 -7.44 -2.52 -2.83
CA TYR A 175 -7.72 -3.14 -4.14
C TYR A 175 -9.21 -3.40 -4.36
N VAL A 176 -9.94 -3.83 -3.33
CA VAL A 176 -11.39 -4.05 -3.42
C VAL A 176 -12.11 -2.73 -3.67
N VAL A 177 -11.85 -1.70 -2.86
CA VAL A 177 -12.49 -0.38 -2.99
C VAL A 177 -12.26 0.21 -4.37
N LEU A 178 -11.00 0.20 -4.85
CA LEU A 178 -10.66 0.72 -6.16
C LEU A 178 -11.30 -0.10 -7.29
N SER A 179 -11.40 -1.41 -7.13
CA SER A 179 -12.06 -2.28 -8.11
C SER A 179 -13.58 -2.10 -8.15
N VAL A 180 -14.22 -1.82 -7.01
CA VAL A 180 -15.64 -1.43 -6.96
C VAL A 180 -15.84 -0.12 -7.70
N PHE A 181 -14.97 0.87 -7.48
CA PHE A 181 -14.99 2.13 -8.22
C PHE A 181 -14.91 1.88 -9.74
N PHE A 182 -13.89 1.16 -10.21
CA PHE A 182 -13.79 0.82 -11.63
C PHE A 182 -14.99 0.04 -12.16
N GLY A 183 -15.50 -0.93 -11.39
CA GLY A 183 -16.70 -1.68 -11.74
C GLY A 183 -17.93 -0.79 -11.96
N ALA A 184 -18.11 0.21 -11.09
CA ALA A 184 -19.25 1.13 -11.15
C ALA A 184 -19.16 2.14 -12.30
N PHE A 185 -17.95 2.60 -12.63
CA PHE A 185 -17.69 3.60 -13.66
C PHE A 185 -17.60 3.01 -15.08
N PHE A 186 -17.07 1.80 -15.23
CA PHE A 186 -16.83 1.17 -16.54
C PHE A 186 -17.89 0.16 -16.95
N ARG A 187 -18.97 -0.02 -16.17
CA ARG A 187 -20.12 -0.81 -16.61
C ARG A 187 -20.91 -0.07 -17.69
N THR A 188 -21.36 -0.78 -18.72
CA THR A 188 -22.30 -0.22 -19.71
C THR A 188 -23.66 0.00 -19.05
N ARG A 189 -24.18 1.24 -19.05
CA ARG A 189 -25.46 1.60 -18.41
C ARG A 189 -26.67 1.49 -19.34
N SER A 190 -26.49 1.70 -20.65
CA SER A 190 -27.52 1.53 -21.68
C SER A 190 -26.90 1.02 -22.97
N ILE A 191 -27.59 0.09 -23.64
CA ILE A 191 -27.27 -0.32 -25.01
C ILE A 191 -28.16 0.55 -25.90
N TYR A 192 -27.58 1.41 -26.73
CA TYR A 192 -28.35 1.99 -27.83
C TYR A 192 -28.56 0.87 -28.84
N GLN A 193 -29.76 0.27 -28.86
CA GLN A 193 -30.20 -0.54 -29.99
C GLN A 193 -30.52 0.45 -31.12
N PRO A 194 -29.80 0.46 -32.25
CA PRO A 194 -30.32 1.17 -33.42
C PRO A 194 -31.66 0.52 -33.76
N GLU A 195 -32.70 1.32 -33.89
CA GLU A 195 -34.02 0.88 -34.35
C GLU A 195 -33.83 0.06 -35.63
N GLU A 196 -34.29 -1.19 -35.62
CA GLU A 196 -34.51 -1.94 -36.85
C GLU A 196 -35.51 -1.11 -37.66
N THR A 197 -35.01 -0.44 -38.68
CA THR A 197 -35.83 0.22 -39.69
C THR A 197 -36.50 -0.90 -40.45
N ASN A 198 -37.68 -1.31 -39.98
CA ASN A 198 -38.60 -2.13 -40.74
C ASN A 198 -38.98 -1.33 -41.99
N GLN A 199 -38.24 -1.54 -43.07
CA GLN A 199 -38.65 -1.17 -44.42
C GLN A 199 -39.43 -2.34 -44.98
N ASP A 200 -40.75 -2.31 -44.76
CA ASP A 200 -41.73 -2.92 -45.67
C ASP A 200 -42.37 -1.81 -46.51
#